data_AF-A0A8S1B5C4-F1
#
_entry.id   AF-A0A8S1B5C4-F1
#
_cell.length_a   1.000
_cell.length_b   1.000
_cell.length_c   1.000
_cell.angle_alpha   90.00
_cell.angle_beta   90.00
_cell.angle_gamma   90.00
#
_symmetry.space_group_name_H-M   'P 1'
#
loop_
_entity.id
_entity.type
_entity.pdbx_description
1 polymer ?
#
loop_
_entity_poly.entity_id
_entity_poly.type
_entity_poly.pdbx_seq_one_letter_code
_entity_poly.pdbx_strand_id
1 'polypeptide(L)'
;MQLDLMDYIEETHRIGRYSNKNRPLAIELISKRMAKHIKDNNHYFQGTISEFHDENAQKERLQMRDEMLNARRKGMHAVIRNNQLIIEGKRINITNEASKSQPENGKPNYIEPHGSNYTYHEQQHNNSENESYTRKQRYTH
;
A
#
# COMPACT_ATOMS: atom_id res chain seq x y z
N MET A 1 -8.84 22.10 -15.89
CA MET A 1 -9.82 22.32 -14.81
C MET A 1 -9.03 22.60 -13.54
N GLN A 2 -9.27 23.72 -12.88
CA GLN A 2 -8.61 24.06 -11.62
C GLN A 2 -9.56 23.70 -10.49
N LEU A 3 -9.17 22.77 -9.61
CA LEU A 3 -9.92 22.44 -8.40
C LEU A 3 -9.53 23.45 -7.32
N ASP A 4 -10.48 24.29 -6.89
CA ASP A 4 -10.30 25.07 -5.67
C ASP A 4 -10.78 24.24 -4.46
N LEU A 5 -9.89 24.07 -3.49
CA LEU A 5 -10.11 23.23 -2.31
C LEU A 5 -10.11 24.04 -1.02
N MET A 6 -9.82 25.35 -1.07
CA MET A 6 -9.52 26.14 0.13
C MET A 6 -10.68 26.15 1.13
N ASP A 7 -11.92 26.26 0.64
CA ASP A 7 -13.11 26.31 1.51
C ASP A 7 -13.52 24.95 2.10
N TYR A 8 -12.90 23.86 1.65
CA TYR A 8 -13.25 22.50 2.04
C TYR A 8 -12.22 21.84 2.94
N ILE A 9 -11.07 22.47 3.14
CA ILE A 9 -9.97 21.98 3.98
C ILE A 9 -10.23 22.43 5.42
N GLU A 10 -10.26 21.46 6.34
CA GLU A 10 -10.38 21.73 7.78
C GLU A 10 -9.00 21.80 8.42
N GLU A 11 -8.18 20.77 8.20
CA GLU A 11 -6.84 20.67 8.75
C GLU A 11 -5.86 20.11 7.71
N THR A 12 -4.60 20.53 7.78
CA THR A 12 -3.51 19.89 7.04
C THR A 12 -2.32 19.66 7.95
N HIS A 13 -1.75 18.45 7.91
CA HIS A 13 -0.51 18.14 8.61
C HIS A 13 0.33 17.15 7.81
N ARG A 14 1.65 17.15 8.03
CA ARG A 14 2.55 16.18 7.38
C ARG A 14 2.72 14.94 8.25
N ILE A 15 2.64 13.77 7.64
CA ILE A 15 2.83 12.49 8.31
C ILE A 15 4.33 12.11 8.31
N GLY A 16 4.80 11.42 9.35
CA GLY A 16 6.16 10.87 9.45
C GLY A 16 7.16 11.74 10.22
N ARG A 17 8.38 11.21 10.45
CA ARG A 17 9.46 11.89 11.19
C ARG A 17 10.03 13.08 10.40
N TYR A 18 10.74 13.98 11.08
CA TYR A 18 11.39 15.20 10.54
C TYR A 18 12.55 14.91 9.56
N SER A 19 12.33 14.10 8.52
CA SER A 19 13.25 13.98 7.39
C SER A 19 12.76 14.82 6.21
N ASN A 20 13.70 15.34 5.41
CA ASN A 20 13.51 16.61 4.72
C ASN A 20 13.01 16.54 3.27
N LYS A 21 12.56 15.38 2.74
CA LYS A 21 12.02 15.33 1.37
C LYS A 21 10.85 14.35 1.25
N ASN A 22 9.74 14.81 0.67
CA ASN A 22 8.56 14.02 0.23
C ASN A 22 7.71 13.35 1.33
N ARG A 23 7.53 14.01 2.49
CA ARG A 23 6.56 13.55 3.50
C ARG A 23 5.12 13.63 2.97
N PRO A 24 4.30 12.58 3.14
CA PRO A 24 2.88 12.63 2.80
C PRO A 24 2.18 13.79 3.53
N LEU A 25 1.30 14.48 2.81
CA LEU A 25 0.42 15.50 3.36
C LEU A 25 -0.93 14.84 3.68
N ALA A 26 -1.31 14.84 4.95
CA ALA A 26 -2.67 14.56 5.37
C ALA A 26 -3.50 15.83 5.21
N ILE A 27 -4.67 15.70 4.59
CA ILE A 27 -5.63 16.77 4.42
C ILE A 27 -6.96 16.25 4.96
N GLU A 28 -7.46 16.89 6.00
CA GLU A 28 -8.79 16.68 6.51
C GLU A 28 -9.77 17.58 5.76
N LEU A 29 -10.84 16.98 5.25
CA LEU A 29 -11.83 17.65 4.42
C LEU A 29 -13.17 17.64 5.13
N ILE A 30 -13.82 18.80 5.17
CA ILE A 30 -15.15 19.00 5.77
C ILE A 30 -16.20 18.15 5.02
N SER A 31 -16.04 17.99 3.70
CA SER A 31 -17.04 17.35 2.84
C SER A 31 -16.58 16.01 2.26
N LYS A 32 -17.32 14.94 2.59
CA LYS A 32 -17.18 13.62 1.95
C LYS A 32 -17.37 13.67 0.44
N ARG A 33 -18.22 14.57 -0.06
CA ARG A 33 -18.43 14.77 -1.50
C ARG A 33 -17.15 15.31 -2.15
N MET A 34 -16.43 16.19 -1.47
CA MET A 34 -15.16 16.71 -1.95
C MET A 34 -14.08 15.63 -1.95
N ALA A 35 -13.99 14.81 -0.90
CA ALA A 35 -13.07 13.67 -0.86
C ALA A 35 -13.31 12.72 -2.05
N LYS A 36 -14.58 12.41 -2.37
CA LYS A 36 -14.93 11.61 -3.56
C LYS A 36 -14.51 12.31 -4.85
N HIS A 37 -14.79 13.61 -4.98
CA HIS A 37 -14.45 14.40 -6.16
C HIS A 37 -12.94 14.40 -6.42
N ILE A 38 -12.11 14.61 -5.38
CA ILE A 38 -10.65 14.53 -5.47
C ILE A 38 -10.20 13.14 -5.92
N LYS A 39 -10.77 12.08 -5.32
CA LYS A 39 -10.42 10.69 -5.66
C LYS A 39 -10.75 10.34 -7.11
N ASP A 40 -11.91 10.77 -7.60
CA ASP A 40 -12.33 10.57 -9.00
C ASP A 40 -11.42 11.34 -9.98
N ASN A 41 -10.81 12.43 -9.51
CA ASN A 41 -9.96 13.35 -10.28
C ASN A 41 -8.46 13.20 -9.94
N ASN A 42 -8.05 12.05 -9.40
CA ASN A 42 -6.68 11.80 -8.94
C ASN A 42 -5.60 12.03 -10.02
N HIS A 43 -5.95 11.85 -11.29
CA HIS A 43 -5.03 12.04 -12.43
C HIS A 43 -4.55 13.48 -12.64
N TYR A 44 -5.20 14.48 -12.02
CA TYR A 44 -4.73 15.87 -12.06
C TYR A 44 -3.63 16.18 -11.04
N PHE A 45 -3.34 15.28 -10.12
CA PHE A 45 -2.34 15.48 -9.08
C PHE A 45 -1.01 14.79 -9.45
N GLN A 46 0.12 15.43 -9.14
CA GLN A 46 1.47 14.90 -9.44
C GLN A 46 1.91 13.73 -8.51
N GLY A 47 1.00 13.13 -7.76
CA GLY A 47 1.30 12.07 -6.79
C GLY A 47 0.12 11.15 -6.53
N THR A 48 0.31 10.16 -5.66
CA THR A 48 -0.73 9.19 -5.31
C THR A 48 -1.60 9.76 -4.20
N ILE A 49 -2.90 9.86 -4.44
CA ILE A 49 -3.89 10.13 -3.40
C ILE A 49 -4.43 8.81 -2.86
N SER A 50 -4.45 8.67 -1.54
CA SER A 50 -5.04 7.54 -0.83
C SER A 50 -5.90 8.03 0.33
N GLU A 51 -6.90 7.23 0.69
CA GLU A 51 -7.65 7.47 1.94
C GLU A 51 -6.72 7.32 3.13
N PHE A 52 -6.83 8.24 4.08
CA PHE A 52 -6.16 8.12 5.35
C PHE A 52 -6.89 7.09 6.20
N HIS A 53 -6.15 6.13 6.74
CA HIS A 53 -6.65 5.11 7.65
C HIS A 53 -5.94 5.29 8.99
N ASP A 54 -6.71 5.28 10.08
CA ASP A 54 -6.13 5.24 11.42
C ASP A 54 -5.38 3.91 11.65
N GLU A 55 -4.66 3.81 12.76
CA GLU A 55 -3.83 2.63 13.06
C GLU A 55 -4.66 1.34 13.15
N ASN A 56 -5.90 1.41 13.60
CA ASN A 56 -6.78 0.26 13.73
C ASN A 56 -7.26 -0.22 12.36
N ALA A 57 -7.74 0.70 11.52
CA ALA A 57 -8.14 0.40 10.15
C ALA A 57 -6.96 -0.12 9.31
N GLN A 58 -5.73 0.36 9.57
CA GLN A 58 -4.52 -0.20 8.95
C GLN A 58 -4.27 -1.65 9.37
N LYS A 59 -4.41 -1.98 10.66
CA LYS A 59 -4.27 -3.34 11.18
C LYS A 59 -5.32 -4.29 10.60
N GLU A 60 -6.59 -3.87 10.58
CA GLU A 60 -7.68 -4.64 9.96
C GLU A 60 -7.43 -4.89 8.48
N ARG A 61 -6.94 -3.86 7.77
CA ARG A 61 -6.62 -3.97 6.35
C ARG A 61 -5.43 -4.88 6.07
N LEU A 62 -4.46 -4.93 6.98
CA LEU A 62 -3.36 -5.88 6.92
C LEU A 62 -3.87 -7.32 7.10
N GLN A 63 -4.73 -7.57 8.09
CA GLN A 63 -5.35 -8.88 8.30
C GLN A 63 -6.16 -9.33 7.06
N MET A 64 -6.98 -8.43 6.48
CA MET A 64 -7.70 -8.71 5.23
C MET A 64 -6.74 -9.07 4.09
N ARG A 65 -5.59 -8.40 4.01
CA ARG A 65 -4.58 -8.66 2.97
C ARG A 65 -3.97 -10.04 3.15
N ASP A 66 -3.63 -10.44 4.37
CA ASP A 66 -3.01 -11.73 4.65
C ASP A 66 -3.98 -12.88 4.34
N GLU A 67 -5.24 -12.75 4.74
CA GLU A 67 -6.29 -13.73 4.40
C GLU A 67 -6.55 -13.80 2.88
N MET A 68 -6.58 -12.65 2.20
CA MET A 68 -6.69 -12.61 0.74
C MET A 68 -5.53 -13.35 0.05
N LEU A 69 -4.30 -13.16 0.53
CA LEU A 69 -3.12 -13.85 -0.03
C LEU A 69 -3.18 -15.35 0.22
N ASN A 70 -3.60 -15.77 1.42
CA ASN A 70 -3.80 -17.18 1.75
C ASN A 70 -4.86 -17.83 0.85
N ALA A 71 -5.96 -17.14 0.59
CA ALA A 71 -7.01 -17.63 -0.30
C ALA A 71 -6.53 -17.77 -1.76
N ARG A 72 -5.78 -16.79 -2.26
CA ARG A 72 -5.20 -16.84 -3.62
C ARG A 72 -4.17 -17.96 -3.78
N ARG A 73 -3.35 -18.23 -2.75
CA ARG A 73 -2.43 -19.37 -2.74
C ARG A 73 -3.17 -20.72 -2.84
N LYS A 74 -4.39 -20.79 -2.32
CA LYS A 74 -5.28 -21.96 -2.43
C LYS A 74 -6.06 -22.01 -3.76
N GLY A 75 -5.79 -21.10 -4.70
CA GLY A 75 -6.47 -21.04 -6.00
C GLY A 75 -7.83 -20.33 -5.99
N MET A 76 -8.23 -19.70 -4.88
CA MET A 76 -9.50 -18.98 -4.80
C MET A 76 -9.38 -17.54 -5.30
N HIS A 77 -10.45 -17.04 -5.92
CA HIS A 77 -10.59 -15.63 -6.29
C HIS A 77 -10.95 -14.79 -5.06
N ALA A 78 -9.95 -14.06 -4.54
CA ALA A 78 -10.11 -13.17 -3.40
C ALA A 78 -9.74 -11.71 -3.73
N VAL A 79 -10.54 -10.76 -3.24
CA VAL A 79 -10.35 -9.32 -3.44
C VAL A 79 -10.85 -8.51 -2.24
N ILE A 80 -10.18 -7.40 -1.93
CA ILE A 80 -10.63 -6.41 -0.95
C ILE A 80 -11.32 -5.26 -1.69
N ARG A 81 -12.58 -4.97 -1.35
CA ARG A 81 -13.33 -3.82 -1.89
C ARG A 81 -14.08 -3.14 -0.75
N ASN A 82 -14.03 -1.81 -0.69
CA ASN A 82 -14.72 -1.01 0.34
C ASN A 82 -14.47 -1.51 1.78
N ASN A 83 -13.22 -1.80 2.12
CA ASN A 83 -12.82 -2.39 3.41
C ASN A 83 -13.53 -3.72 3.75
N GLN A 84 -13.90 -4.51 2.75
CA GLN A 84 -14.45 -5.85 2.92
C GLN A 84 -13.64 -6.86 2.11
N LEU A 85 -13.30 -7.98 2.74
CA LEU A 85 -12.72 -9.13 2.06
C LEU A 85 -13.82 -9.96 1.40
N ILE A 86 -13.67 -10.21 0.10
CA ILE A 86 -14.59 -11.02 -0.70
C ILE A 86 -13.80 -12.21 -1.26
N ILE A 87 -14.22 -13.43 -0.94
CA ILE A 87 -13.64 -14.69 -1.44
C ILE A 87 -14.73 -15.46 -2.16
N GLU A 88 -14.52 -15.82 -3.43
CA GLU A 88 -15.50 -16.53 -4.27
C GLU A 88 -16.90 -15.88 -4.25
N GLY A 89 -16.92 -14.54 -4.29
CA GLY A 89 -18.15 -13.74 -4.26
C GLY A 89 -18.80 -13.60 -2.88
N LYS A 90 -18.28 -14.24 -1.83
CA LYS A 90 -18.82 -14.17 -0.46
C LYS A 90 -18.04 -13.18 0.40
N ARG A 91 -18.76 -12.37 1.17
CA ARG A 91 -18.17 -11.42 2.14
C ARG A 91 -17.69 -12.20 3.36
N ILE A 92 -16.44 -11.96 3.76
CA ILE A 92 -15.84 -12.52 4.96
C ILE A 92 -15.77 -11.42 6.02
N ASN A 93 -16.37 -11.68 7.18
CA ASN A 93 -16.20 -10.83 8.35
C ASN A 93 -14.96 -11.30 9.09
N ILE A 94 -13.90 -10.50 9.05
CA ILE A 94 -12.74 -10.71 9.90
C ILE A 94 -13.03 -10.06 11.24
N THR A 95 -13.95 -10.66 12.01
CA THR A 95 -14.02 -10.38 13.43
C THR A 95 -12.80 -11.00 14.07
N ASN A 96 -12.11 -10.25 14.94
CA ASN A 96 -10.94 -10.68 15.70
C ASN A 96 -11.25 -11.92 16.57
N GLU A 97 -11.35 -13.11 15.97
CA GLU A 97 -11.20 -14.38 16.66
C GLU A 97 -9.71 -14.73 16.76
N ALA A 98 -8.90 -13.76 17.19
CA ALA A 98 -7.59 -14.02 17.73
C ALA A 98 -7.73 -14.33 19.23
N SER A 99 -8.45 -15.41 19.58
CA SER A 99 -8.37 -16.07 20.90
C SER A 99 -9.32 -17.27 21.00
N LYS A 100 -8.89 -18.44 20.48
CA LYS A 100 -9.08 -19.77 21.08
C LYS A 100 -8.40 -20.84 20.22
N SER A 101 -7.08 -20.85 20.26
CA SER A 101 -6.30 -22.09 20.14
C SER A 101 -5.45 -22.16 21.39
N GLN A 102 -5.88 -22.99 22.34
CA GLN A 102 -5.10 -23.31 23.54
C GLN A 102 -3.72 -23.84 23.12
N PRO A 103 -2.64 -23.50 23.85
CA PRO A 103 -1.37 -24.18 23.70
C PRO A 103 -1.46 -25.55 24.39
N GLU A 104 -1.42 -26.64 23.64
CA GLU A 104 -1.01 -27.92 24.20
C GLU A 104 0.51 -27.90 24.44
N ASN A 105 0.86 -28.17 25.69
CA ASN A 105 2.22 -28.32 26.19
C ASN A 105 3.05 -29.31 25.36
N GLY A 106 4.23 -28.89 24.89
CA GLY A 106 5.12 -29.77 24.15
C GLY A 106 6.54 -29.24 23.91
N LYS A 107 7.26 -28.91 24.99
CA LYS A 107 8.75 -28.76 25.10
C LYS A 107 9.44 -27.62 24.31
N PRO A 108 10.46 -26.95 24.91
CA PRO A 108 11.27 -25.97 24.19
C PRO A 108 12.33 -26.67 23.35
N ASN A 109 12.28 -26.52 22.02
CA ASN A 109 13.41 -26.77 21.15
C ASN A 109 14.18 -25.45 21.00
N TYR A 110 15.35 -25.36 21.64
CA TYR A 110 16.33 -24.33 21.32
C TYR A 110 16.81 -24.57 19.89
N ILE A 111 16.52 -23.63 18.99
CA ILE A 111 17.22 -23.53 17.70
C ILE A 111 18.01 -22.23 17.75
N GLU A 112 19.32 -22.38 17.69
CA GLU A 112 20.33 -21.31 17.66
C GLU A 112 20.08 -20.31 16.52
N PRO A 113 20.46 -19.03 16.71
CA PRO A 113 20.39 -18.04 15.63
C PRO A 113 21.59 -18.23 14.69
N HIS A 114 21.43 -19.03 13.64
CA HIS A 114 22.35 -18.96 12.51
C HIS A 114 22.09 -17.68 11.72
N GLY A 115 23.02 -16.75 11.86
CA GLY A 115 23.10 -15.54 11.05
C GLY A 115 23.10 -15.87 9.56
N SER A 116 22.21 -15.21 8.82
CA SER A 116 22.33 -15.09 7.37
C SER A 116 22.61 -13.63 7.05
N ASN A 117 23.81 -13.44 6.52
CA ASN A 117 24.38 -12.19 6.03
C ASN A 117 23.45 -11.56 4.99
N TYR A 118 22.96 -10.35 5.25
CA TYR A 118 22.55 -9.46 4.17
C TYR A 118 23.82 -8.88 3.55
N THR A 119 24.32 -9.55 2.51
CA THR A 119 25.34 -8.99 1.63
C THR A 119 24.70 -7.86 0.83
N TYR A 120 24.99 -6.61 1.23
CA TYR A 120 24.82 -5.45 0.38
C TYR A 120 25.77 -5.58 -0.81
N HIS A 121 25.22 -5.79 -2.01
CA HIS A 121 25.98 -5.51 -3.23
C HIS A 121 25.90 -4.00 -3.49
N GLU A 122 26.87 -3.30 -2.95
CA GLU A 122 27.31 -2.00 -3.43
C GLU A 122 28.03 -2.23 -4.77
N GLN A 123 27.39 -1.87 -5.89
CA GLN A 123 28.09 -1.71 -7.16
C GLN A 123 28.15 -0.22 -7.47
N GLN A 124 29.22 0.42 -7.01
CA GLN A 124 29.77 1.56 -7.73
C GLN A 124 30.63 1.01 -8.87
N HIS A 125 30.30 1.37 -10.11
CA HIS A 125 31.29 1.56 -11.15
C HIS A 125 30.85 2.70 -12.06
N ASN A 126 31.69 3.73 -12.07
CA ASN A 126 31.64 4.84 -13.02
C ASN A 126 32.16 4.41 -14.40
N ASN A 127 31.63 5.09 -15.42
CA ASN A 127 32.12 5.31 -16.78
C ASN A 127 32.14 4.11 -17.75
N SER A 128 31.35 4.19 -18.81
CA SER A 128 31.85 4.51 -20.17
C SER A 128 30.80 4.19 -21.25
N GLU A 129 30.56 5.18 -22.11
CA GLU A 129 30.27 5.06 -23.55
C GLU A 129 28.99 4.36 -24.06
N ASN A 130 28.20 5.17 -24.77
CA ASN A 130 27.51 4.89 -26.02
C ASN A 130 26.64 3.62 -26.12
N GLU A 131 25.32 3.80 -26.06
CA GLU A 131 24.43 3.14 -27.03
C GLU A 131 23.11 3.92 -27.15
N SER A 132 23.05 4.78 -28.17
CA SER A 132 21.86 5.51 -28.57
C SER A 132 20.96 4.59 -29.41
N TYR A 133 19.87 4.09 -28.82
CA TYR A 133 18.83 3.39 -29.56
C TYR A 133 18.05 4.38 -30.44
N THR A 134 18.49 4.52 -31.69
CA THR A 134 17.75 5.23 -32.74
C THR A 134 16.55 4.39 -33.19
N ARG A 135 15.35 4.90 -32.90
CA ARG A 135 14.07 4.38 -33.38
C ARG A 135 13.96 4.63 -34.89
N LYS A 136 14.20 3.60 -35.72
CA LYS A 136 13.93 3.63 -37.16
C LYS A 136 12.46 4.01 -37.41
N GLN A 137 12.21 5.21 -37.93
CA GLN A 137 10.94 5.52 -38.59
C GLN A 137 10.97 4.93 -40.00
N ARG A 138 10.02 4.04 -40.29
CA ARG A 138 9.69 3.63 -41.65
C ARG A 138 8.71 4.67 -42.20
N TYR A 139 9.14 5.45 -43.19
CA TYR A 139 8.21 6.16 -44.07
C TYR A 139 7.72 5.17 -45.13
N THR A 140 6.39 5.04 -45.24
CA THR A 140 5.70 4.45 -46.39
C THR A 140 5.07 5.59 -47.19
N HIS A 141 5.51 5.68 -48.44
CA HIS A 141 5.01 6.42 -49.60
C HIS A 141 5.11 7.94 -49.60
#